data_AF-A0A224XVP8-F1
#
_entry.id   AF-A0A224XVP8-F1
#
_cell.length_a   1.000
_cell.length_b   1.000
_cell.length_c   1.000
_cell.angle_alpha   90.00
_cell.angle_beta   90.00
_cell.angle_gamma   90.00
#
_symmetry.space_group_name_H-M   'P 1'
#
loop_
_entity.id
_entity.type
_entity.pdbx_description
1 polymer ?
#
loop_
_entity_poly.entity_id
_entity_poly.type
_entity_poly.pdbx_seq_one_letter_code
_entity_poly.pdbx_strand_id
1 'polypeptide(L)'
;ESCLQLLGRLQKRPSLLGLEPHLFPNGPKPKEVIEVTGEAGTGKTLLLLEFIKKSILPIRYNEFQIDGLEAEVVYLNCDQHFNIFKLVSLMEDYLSRCLLTPDSDLIDEIITISLKRLTVFNIFDSETMMTTFHLLSRLLCMNSNISLILIDSISAYYWQDTMVRGIRQMDLYVLTVLKLLHKSIKDFQVSVIFTRPQYFQTKSGVECSPVYDLCKINTSLHLQHRIRDDIKCNIAEVRTSSAMVVLFYEILQNGVVWSK
;
A
#
# COMPACT_ATOMS: atom_id res chain seq x y z
N GLU A 1 -20.31 -18.43 15.36
CA GLU A 1 -19.43 -17.24 15.46
C GLU A 1 -18.94 -17.10 16.89
N SER A 2 -17.69 -16.68 17.11
CA SER A 2 -17.12 -16.46 18.46
C SER A 2 -17.20 -14.99 18.88
N CYS A 3 -17.32 -14.70 20.19
CA CYS A 3 -17.28 -13.34 20.75
C CYS A 3 -16.02 -12.56 20.30
N LEU A 4 -14.88 -13.25 20.17
CA LEU A 4 -13.63 -12.67 19.66
C LEU A 4 -13.75 -12.20 18.21
N GLN A 5 -14.44 -12.95 17.34
CA GLN A 5 -14.66 -12.54 15.95
C GLN A 5 -15.58 -11.32 15.87
N LEU A 6 -16.59 -11.23 16.74
CA LEU A 6 -17.49 -10.09 16.79
C LEU A 6 -16.76 -8.83 17.29
N LEU A 7 -15.92 -8.96 18.32
CA LEU A 7 -15.08 -7.88 18.83
C LEU A 7 -14.06 -7.40 17.77
N GLY A 8 -13.39 -8.33 17.06
CA GLY A 8 -12.42 -7.98 16.02
C GLY A 8 -12.99 -7.12 14.89
N ARG A 9 -14.29 -7.25 14.60
CA ARG A 9 -15.01 -6.45 13.59
C ARG A 9 -15.36 -5.03 14.08
N LEU A 10 -15.53 -4.83 15.39
CA LEU A 10 -15.93 -3.57 16.00
C LEU A 10 -14.74 -2.73 16.51
N GLN A 11 -13.54 -3.31 16.54
CA GLN A 11 -12.34 -2.65 17.00
C GLN A 11 -11.96 -1.46 16.09
N LYS A 12 -11.65 -0.33 16.73
CA LYS A 12 -11.05 0.82 16.06
C LYS A 12 -9.61 0.48 15.70
N ARG A 13 -9.22 0.82 14.48
CA ARG A 13 -7.87 0.62 13.94
C ARG A 13 -7.11 1.95 13.91
N PRO A 14 -5.76 1.94 13.95
CA PRO A 14 -4.96 3.15 13.82
C PRO A 14 -5.33 3.95 12.57
N SER A 15 -5.33 5.28 12.68
CA SER A 15 -5.65 6.14 11.55
C SER A 15 -4.48 6.19 10.57
N LEU A 16 -4.78 6.20 9.27
CA LEU A 16 -3.81 6.43 8.21
C LEU A 16 -3.71 7.92 7.80
N LEU A 17 -4.21 8.82 8.65
CA LEU A 17 -4.06 10.26 8.45
C LEU A 17 -2.57 10.63 8.48
N GLY A 18 -2.08 11.28 7.43
CA GLY A 18 -0.67 11.64 7.31
C GLY A 18 0.21 10.59 6.62
N LEU A 19 -0.37 9.52 6.06
CA LEU A 19 0.39 8.51 5.30
C LEU A 19 1.22 9.13 4.16
N GLU A 20 0.59 9.99 3.37
CA GLU A 20 1.26 10.80 2.36
C GLU A 20 0.39 12.04 2.08
N PRO A 21 0.62 13.18 2.75
CA PRO A 21 -0.26 14.35 2.66
C PRO A 21 -0.40 14.92 1.25
N HIS A 22 0.60 14.73 0.37
CA HIS A 22 0.51 15.18 -1.01
C HIS A 22 -0.49 14.37 -1.83
N LEU A 23 -0.51 13.04 -1.64
CA LEU A 23 -1.42 12.13 -2.34
C LEU A 23 -2.78 12.01 -1.66
N PHE A 24 -2.78 11.98 -0.33
CA PHE A 24 -3.95 11.74 0.52
C PHE A 24 -4.04 12.83 1.60
N PRO A 25 -4.56 14.03 1.27
CA PRO A 25 -4.63 15.15 2.22
C PRO A 25 -5.36 14.82 3.52
N ASN A 26 -6.34 13.90 3.46
CA ASN A 26 -7.12 13.45 4.62
C ASN A 26 -6.81 12.00 5.04
N GLY A 27 -5.70 11.44 4.54
CA GLY A 27 -5.30 10.03 4.67
C GLY A 27 -6.25 9.05 3.97
N PRO A 28 -5.80 7.81 3.70
CA PRO A 28 -6.67 6.72 3.29
C PRO A 28 -7.80 6.49 4.30
N LYS A 29 -9.01 6.33 3.79
CA LYS A 29 -10.21 6.05 4.59
C LYS A 29 -10.33 4.55 4.90
N PRO A 30 -10.96 4.19 6.03
CA PRO A 30 -11.30 2.79 6.29
C PRO A 30 -12.11 2.21 5.13
N LYS A 31 -11.80 0.98 4.73
CA LYS A 31 -12.43 0.29 3.60
C LYS A 31 -12.20 0.92 2.22
N GLU A 32 -11.26 1.86 2.13
CA GLU A 32 -10.83 2.43 0.85
C GLU A 32 -9.92 1.45 0.10
N VAL A 33 -10.13 1.38 -1.22
CA VAL A 33 -9.26 0.68 -2.15
C VAL A 33 -8.55 1.69 -3.03
N ILE A 34 -7.22 1.68 -2.96
CA ILE A 34 -6.35 2.56 -3.72
C ILE A 34 -5.57 1.72 -4.73
N GLU A 35 -5.71 2.07 -5.99
CA GLU A 35 -4.96 1.45 -7.07
C GLU A 35 -3.74 2.30 -7.42
N VAL A 36 -2.56 1.68 -7.51
CA VAL A 36 -1.33 2.32 -7.98
C VAL A 36 -0.92 1.70 -9.32
N THR A 37 -0.93 2.50 -10.37
CA THR A 37 -0.62 2.08 -11.74
C THR A 37 0.56 2.86 -12.30
N GLY A 38 1.25 2.28 -13.29
CA GLY A 38 2.34 2.96 -13.99
C GLY A 38 3.28 1.99 -14.70
N GLU A 39 4.12 2.51 -15.59
CA GLU A 39 5.14 1.73 -16.30
C GLU A 39 6.23 1.20 -15.34
N ALA A 40 7.05 0.26 -15.82
CA ALA A 40 8.23 -0.17 -15.07
C ALA A 40 9.18 1.02 -14.85
N GLY A 41 9.73 1.15 -13.65
CA GLY A 41 10.63 2.26 -13.31
C GLY A 41 9.97 3.54 -12.79
N THR A 42 8.62 3.64 -12.79
CA THR A 42 7.92 4.83 -12.25
C THR A 42 7.91 4.93 -10.72
N GLY A 43 8.51 3.97 -10.01
CA GLY A 43 8.66 4.01 -8.55
C GLY A 43 7.50 3.40 -7.74
N LYS A 44 6.62 2.60 -8.34
CA LYS A 44 5.49 1.93 -7.64
C LYS A 44 5.91 1.20 -6.36
N THR A 45 6.87 0.28 -6.46
CA THR A 45 7.35 -0.49 -5.29
C THR A 45 8.05 0.42 -4.28
N LEU A 46 8.82 1.42 -4.73
CA LEU A 46 9.43 2.40 -3.82
C LEU A 46 8.38 3.19 -3.05
N LEU A 47 7.30 3.60 -3.70
CA LEU A 47 6.18 4.29 -3.07
C LEU A 47 5.49 3.40 -2.04
N LEU A 48 5.32 2.10 -2.31
CA LEU A 48 4.82 1.17 -1.29
C LEU A 48 5.77 1.07 -0.09
N LEU A 49 7.08 1.06 -0.30
CA LEU A 49 8.06 1.07 0.80
C LEU A 49 7.97 2.35 1.65
N GLU A 50 7.76 3.50 1.01
CA GLU A 50 7.49 4.77 1.71
C GLU A 50 6.22 4.70 2.56
N PHE A 51 5.13 4.11 2.04
CA PHE A 51 3.91 3.89 2.81
C PHE A 51 4.12 2.94 3.99
N ILE A 52 4.88 1.86 3.81
CA ILE A 52 5.24 0.95 4.90
C ILE A 52 6.01 1.73 5.97
N LYS A 53 7.09 2.42 5.57
CA LYS A 53 7.95 3.21 6.47
C LYS A 53 7.11 4.15 7.32
N LYS A 54 6.30 5.01 6.70
CA LYS A 54 5.46 5.99 7.42
C LYS A 54 4.46 5.31 8.36
N SER A 55 3.88 4.19 7.92
CA SER A 55 2.88 3.45 8.71
C SER A 55 3.47 2.80 9.97
N ILE A 56 4.59 2.10 9.84
CA ILE A 56 5.14 1.27 10.93
C ILE A 56 5.96 2.07 11.95
N LEU A 57 6.53 3.21 11.53
CA LEU A 57 7.32 4.06 12.42
C LEU A 57 6.47 4.57 13.60
N PRO A 58 7.10 4.82 14.76
CA PRO A 58 6.44 5.38 15.92
C PRO A 58 6.04 6.85 15.71
N ILE A 59 4.94 7.26 16.36
CA ILE A 59 4.55 8.67 16.42
C ILE A 59 5.62 9.45 17.21
N ARG A 60 6.05 8.88 18.34
CA ARG A 60 7.09 9.40 19.23
C ARG A 60 7.92 8.26 19.81
N TYR A 61 9.19 8.53 20.09
CA TYR A 61 10.08 7.65 20.82
C TYR A 61 10.87 8.45 21.84
N ASN A 62 10.69 8.14 23.13
CA ASN A 62 11.19 8.96 24.24
C ASN A 62 10.79 10.44 24.07
N GLU A 63 11.75 11.35 23.93
CA GLU A 63 11.52 12.78 23.74
C GLU A 63 11.43 13.19 22.25
N PHE A 64 11.72 12.26 21.34
CA PHE A 64 11.78 12.55 19.90
C PHE A 64 10.42 12.35 19.22
N GLN A 65 10.04 13.32 18.39
CA GLN A 65 8.87 13.22 17.52
C GLN A 65 9.30 12.67 16.15
N ILE A 66 8.90 11.43 15.87
CA ILE A 66 9.27 10.70 14.65
C ILE A 66 8.18 10.85 13.58
N ASP A 67 6.96 11.22 13.94
CA ASP A 67 5.87 11.47 12.99
C ASP A 67 5.48 10.23 12.16
N GLY A 68 5.67 9.02 12.70
CA GLY A 68 5.07 7.80 12.15
C GLY A 68 3.60 7.64 12.54
N LEU A 69 2.97 6.52 12.14
CA LEU A 69 1.54 6.27 12.39
C LEU A 69 1.25 5.16 13.42
N GLU A 70 2.27 4.43 13.87
CA GLU A 70 2.10 3.27 14.78
C GLU A 70 1.11 2.21 14.31
N ALA A 71 0.96 2.07 12.99
CA ALA A 71 0.06 1.11 12.38
C ALA A 71 0.80 -0.17 11.99
N GLU A 72 0.11 -1.31 12.08
CA GLU A 72 0.59 -2.55 11.50
C GLU A 72 0.21 -2.63 10.02
N VAL A 73 1.14 -3.14 9.21
CA VAL A 73 0.99 -3.29 7.76
C VAL A 73 1.16 -4.75 7.37
N VAL A 74 0.24 -5.24 6.53
CA VAL A 74 0.41 -6.52 5.85
C VAL A 74 0.80 -6.28 4.40
N TYR A 75 1.95 -6.79 3.98
CA TYR A 75 2.44 -6.68 2.62
C TYR A 75 2.39 -8.05 1.92
N LEU A 76 1.64 -8.12 0.82
CA LEU A 76 1.53 -9.28 -0.06
C LEU A 76 2.51 -9.11 -1.22
N ASN A 77 3.63 -9.81 -1.15
CA ASN A 77 4.69 -9.79 -2.15
C ASN A 77 4.40 -10.85 -3.22
N CYS A 78 3.76 -10.44 -4.32
CA CYS A 78 3.40 -11.33 -5.43
C CYS A 78 4.48 -11.33 -6.52
N ASP A 79 5.05 -10.16 -6.84
CA ASP A 79 6.07 -10.00 -7.88
C ASP A 79 7.51 -10.20 -7.36
N GLN A 80 7.69 -10.56 -6.09
CA GLN A 80 8.99 -10.82 -5.47
C GLN A 80 9.96 -9.62 -5.51
N HIS A 81 9.43 -8.39 -5.62
CA HIS A 81 10.20 -7.15 -5.67
C HIS A 81 10.48 -6.54 -4.29
N PHE A 82 9.91 -7.08 -3.22
CA PHE A 82 10.11 -6.55 -1.88
C PHE A 82 11.57 -6.66 -1.42
N ASN A 83 12.16 -5.54 -1.04
CA ASN A 83 13.52 -5.47 -0.53
C ASN A 83 13.54 -4.81 0.85
N ILE A 84 13.74 -5.64 1.88
CA ILE A 84 13.78 -5.18 3.27
C ILE A 84 14.99 -4.28 3.56
N PHE A 85 16.14 -4.53 2.93
CA PHE A 85 17.32 -3.67 3.10
C PHE A 85 17.05 -2.26 2.58
N LYS A 86 16.27 -2.14 1.49
CA LYS A 86 15.87 -0.83 0.99
C LYS A 86 14.92 -0.13 1.96
N LEU A 87 13.98 -0.85 2.57
CA LEU A 87 13.10 -0.29 3.60
C LEU A 87 13.90 0.20 4.82
N VAL A 88 14.81 -0.61 5.34
CA VAL A 88 15.67 -0.27 6.49
C VAL A 88 16.51 0.97 6.18
N SER A 89 17.15 1.01 5.01
CA SER A 89 17.93 2.19 4.58
C SER A 89 17.08 3.47 4.49
N LEU A 90 15.81 3.38 4.04
CA LEU A 90 14.91 4.53 4.04
C LEU A 90 14.51 4.96 5.46
N MET A 91 14.41 4.02 6.41
CA MET A 91 14.14 4.31 7.82
C MET A 91 15.35 4.97 8.49
N GLU A 92 16.56 4.46 8.28
CA GLU A 92 17.81 5.04 8.80
C GLU A 92 18.02 6.48 8.32
N ASP A 93 17.85 6.74 7.02
CA ASP A 93 17.97 8.09 6.44
C ASP A 93 16.89 9.06 6.99
N TYR A 94 15.68 8.54 7.26
CA TYR A 94 14.62 9.35 7.87
C TYR A 94 14.92 9.67 9.34
N LEU A 95 15.29 8.64 10.12
CA LEU A 95 15.54 8.77 11.56
C LEU A 95 16.77 9.63 11.84
N SER A 96 17.85 9.46 11.09
CA SER A 96 19.06 10.29 11.21
C SER A 96 18.77 11.80 11.02
N ARG A 97 17.79 12.15 10.17
CA ARG A 97 17.31 13.53 10.00
C ARG A 97 16.43 14.02 11.15
N CYS A 98 15.62 13.15 11.74
CA CYS A 98 14.72 13.49 12.84
C CYS A 98 15.42 13.64 14.20
N LEU A 99 16.38 12.76 14.50
CA LEU A 99 16.97 12.65 15.84
C LEU A 99 18.06 13.68 16.15
N LEU A 100 18.58 14.41 15.14
CA LEU A 100 19.63 15.45 15.25
C LEU A 100 20.91 15.02 16.01
N THR A 101 21.02 13.75 16.38
CA THR A 101 22.09 13.11 17.15
C THR A 101 22.34 11.73 16.53
N PRO A 102 23.59 11.40 16.17
CA PRO A 102 23.90 10.17 15.43
C PRO A 102 24.15 9.00 16.40
N ASP A 103 23.19 8.72 17.26
CA ASP A 103 23.25 7.49 18.07
C ASP A 103 22.71 6.32 17.24
N SER A 104 23.62 5.50 16.73
CA SER A 104 23.27 4.33 15.90
C SER A 104 22.42 3.33 16.66
N ASP A 105 22.68 3.15 17.95
CA ASP A 105 22.01 2.12 18.75
C ASP A 105 20.52 2.46 18.96
N LEU A 106 20.22 3.76 19.14
CA LEU A 106 18.85 4.25 19.22
C LEU A 106 18.10 4.09 17.88
N ILE A 107 18.76 4.36 16.76
CA ILE A 107 18.15 4.19 15.42
C ILE A 107 17.81 2.71 15.20
N ASP A 108 18.73 1.80 15.51
CA ASP A 108 18.54 0.36 15.37
C ASP A 108 17.41 -0.17 16.26
N GLU A 109 17.28 0.36 17.49
CA GLU A 109 16.19 0.01 18.40
C GLU A 109 14.83 0.43 17.83
N ILE A 110 14.71 1.67 17.34
CA ILE A 110 13.48 2.19 16.73
C ILE A 110 13.10 1.36 15.49
N ILE A 111 14.07 1.04 14.63
CA ILE A 111 13.85 0.20 13.45
C ILE A 111 13.36 -1.18 13.86
N THR A 112 14.01 -1.80 14.86
CA THR A 112 13.64 -3.13 15.36
C THR A 112 12.21 -3.16 15.90
N ILE A 113 11.79 -2.14 16.66
CA ILE A 113 10.41 -2.02 17.17
C ILE A 113 9.43 -1.83 16.02
N SER A 114 9.78 -0.98 15.06
CA SER A 114 8.92 -0.66 13.90
C SER A 114 8.73 -1.87 12.98
N LEU A 115 9.77 -2.66 12.73
CA LEU A 115 9.70 -3.86 11.89
C LEU A 115 8.80 -4.95 12.47
N LYS A 116 8.59 -4.99 13.80
CA LYS A 116 7.59 -5.90 14.42
C LYS A 116 6.17 -5.62 13.95
N ARG A 117 5.89 -4.41 13.44
CA ARG A 117 4.58 -4.02 12.90
C ARG A 117 4.41 -4.35 11.42
N LEU A 118 5.42 -4.93 10.77
CA LEU A 118 5.36 -5.35 9.37
C LEU A 118 5.20 -6.87 9.28
N THR A 119 4.14 -7.32 8.61
CA THR A 119 3.96 -8.73 8.24
C THR A 119 4.06 -8.88 6.73
N VAL A 120 4.99 -9.70 6.24
CA VAL A 120 5.19 -9.95 4.80
C VAL A 120 4.77 -11.37 4.44
N PHE A 121 3.91 -11.50 3.43
CA PHE A 121 3.56 -12.77 2.82
C PHE A 121 4.14 -12.85 1.41
N ASN A 122 5.00 -13.82 1.17
CA ASN A 122 5.46 -14.13 -0.19
C ASN A 122 4.45 -15.07 -0.84
N ILE A 123 3.85 -14.59 -1.92
CA ILE A 123 2.85 -15.32 -2.69
C ILE A 123 3.56 -15.83 -3.95
N PHE A 124 3.24 -17.06 -4.37
CA PHE A 124 3.90 -17.70 -5.51
C PHE A 124 2.93 -18.16 -6.60
N ASP A 125 1.65 -18.32 -6.26
CA ASP A 125 0.59 -18.75 -7.16
C ASP A 125 -0.79 -18.28 -6.68
N SER A 126 -1.84 -18.52 -7.47
CA SER A 126 -3.21 -18.12 -7.13
C SER A 126 -3.79 -18.91 -5.95
N GLU A 127 -3.30 -20.13 -5.68
CA GLU A 127 -3.72 -20.94 -4.53
C GLU A 127 -3.17 -20.38 -3.21
N THR A 128 -1.87 -20.06 -3.15
CA THR A 128 -1.23 -19.36 -2.02
C THR A 128 -1.86 -17.99 -1.79
N MET A 129 -2.28 -17.29 -2.84
CA MET A 129 -3.01 -16.02 -2.67
C MET A 129 -4.35 -16.24 -1.98
N MET A 130 -5.12 -17.25 -2.41
CA MET A 130 -6.44 -17.54 -1.84
C MET A 130 -6.35 -18.01 -0.39
N THR A 131 -5.39 -18.89 -0.07
CA THR A 131 -5.14 -19.33 1.31
C THR A 131 -4.72 -18.15 2.19
N THR A 132 -3.89 -17.24 1.67
CA THR A 132 -3.50 -16.00 2.36
C THR A 132 -4.70 -15.10 2.62
N PHE A 133 -5.63 -14.94 1.67
CA PHE A 133 -6.87 -14.18 1.89
C PHE A 133 -7.73 -14.78 3.01
N HIS A 134 -7.82 -16.10 3.10
CA HIS A 134 -8.49 -16.74 4.22
C HIS A 134 -7.77 -16.49 5.55
N LEU A 135 -6.44 -16.57 5.56
CA LEU A 135 -5.62 -16.27 6.73
C LEU A 135 -5.76 -14.82 7.19
N LEU A 136 -5.86 -13.86 6.26
CA LEU A 136 -6.06 -12.43 6.57
C LEU A 136 -7.27 -12.21 7.46
N SER A 137 -8.39 -12.89 7.20
CA SER A 137 -9.59 -12.77 8.04
C SER A 137 -9.31 -13.13 9.51
N ARG A 138 -8.45 -14.13 9.75
CA ARG A 138 -8.04 -14.56 11.09
C ARG A 138 -7.04 -13.59 11.70
N LEU A 139 -6.07 -13.10 10.93
CA LEU A 139 -5.09 -12.12 11.40
C LEU A 139 -5.75 -10.82 11.81
N LEU A 140 -6.67 -10.30 11.00
CA LEU A 140 -7.43 -9.09 11.29
C LEU A 140 -8.34 -9.25 12.51
N CYS A 141 -8.86 -10.46 12.77
CA CYS A 141 -9.61 -10.75 14.00
C CYS A 141 -8.72 -10.66 15.26
N MET A 142 -7.47 -11.09 15.18
CA MET A 142 -6.57 -11.16 16.32
C MET A 142 -5.84 -9.83 16.56
N ASN A 143 -5.53 -9.09 15.50
CA ASN A 143 -4.76 -7.86 15.54
C ASN A 143 -5.60 -6.67 15.06
N SER A 144 -6.04 -5.83 15.99
CA SER A 144 -6.72 -4.55 15.71
C SER A 144 -5.80 -3.48 15.13
N ASN A 145 -4.49 -3.63 15.27
CA ASN A 145 -3.51 -2.62 14.87
C ASN A 145 -3.26 -2.60 13.36
N ILE A 146 -3.63 -3.67 12.64
CA ILE A 146 -3.46 -3.75 11.19
C ILE A 146 -4.44 -2.78 10.52
N SER A 147 -3.97 -1.67 9.96
CA SER A 147 -4.83 -0.69 9.27
C SER A 147 -4.64 -0.69 7.75
N LEU A 148 -3.52 -1.26 7.26
CA LEU A 148 -3.12 -1.20 5.86
C LEU A 148 -2.74 -2.59 5.31
N ILE A 149 -3.31 -2.94 4.16
CA ILE A 149 -2.91 -4.11 3.36
C ILE A 149 -2.36 -3.62 2.04
N LEU A 150 -1.14 -4.03 1.71
CA LEU A 150 -0.43 -3.69 0.47
C LEU A 150 -0.30 -4.94 -0.41
N ILE A 151 -0.51 -4.82 -1.72
CA ILE A 151 -0.37 -5.93 -2.68
C ILE A 151 0.51 -5.50 -3.85
N ASP A 152 1.63 -6.19 -4.07
CA ASP A 152 2.59 -5.87 -5.14
C ASP A 152 2.98 -7.10 -5.98
N SER A 153 2.42 -7.34 -7.18
CA SER A 153 1.27 -6.70 -7.81
C SER A 153 0.06 -7.64 -7.86
N ILE A 154 -1.15 -7.07 -7.96
CA ILE A 154 -2.38 -7.86 -8.02
C ILE A 154 -2.48 -8.70 -9.31
N SER A 155 -1.73 -8.33 -10.34
CA SER A 155 -1.74 -8.94 -11.68
C SER A 155 -0.76 -10.10 -11.86
N ALA A 156 0.09 -10.40 -10.86
CA ALA A 156 1.22 -11.34 -10.99
C ALA A 156 0.84 -12.69 -11.62
N TYR A 157 -0.27 -13.29 -11.17
CA TYR A 157 -0.69 -14.64 -11.59
C TYR A 157 -1.70 -14.67 -12.74
N TYR A 158 -2.02 -13.51 -13.34
CA TYR A 158 -3.01 -13.45 -14.41
C TYR A 158 -2.70 -14.42 -15.55
N TRP A 159 -1.45 -14.44 -16.05
CA TRP A 159 -1.08 -15.30 -17.17
C TRP A 159 -1.15 -16.78 -16.82
N GLN A 160 -0.90 -17.16 -15.57
CA GLN A 160 -1.06 -18.54 -15.12
C GLN A 160 -2.55 -18.92 -15.04
N ASP A 161 -3.36 -18.04 -14.45
CA ASP A 161 -4.79 -18.26 -14.26
C ASP A 161 -5.60 -18.18 -15.55
N THR A 162 -5.20 -17.37 -16.53
CA THR A 162 -5.90 -17.28 -17.83
C THR A 162 -5.87 -18.59 -18.59
N MET A 163 -4.77 -19.34 -18.49
CA MET A 163 -4.65 -20.66 -19.11
C MET A 163 -5.62 -21.68 -18.51
N VAL A 164 -5.96 -21.51 -17.23
CA VAL A 164 -6.83 -22.44 -16.47
C VAL A 164 -8.29 -22.01 -16.47
N ARG A 165 -8.57 -20.70 -16.35
CA ARG A 165 -9.91 -20.13 -16.09
C ARG A 165 -10.50 -19.37 -17.27
N GLY A 166 -9.73 -19.10 -18.31
CA GLY A 166 -10.22 -18.47 -19.54
C GLY A 166 -10.65 -17.00 -19.43
N ILE A 167 -10.32 -16.30 -18.33
CA ILE A 167 -10.63 -14.87 -18.16
C ILE A 167 -9.71 -14.07 -19.10
N ARG A 168 -10.28 -13.48 -20.16
CA ARG A 168 -9.51 -12.74 -21.17
C ARG A 168 -9.39 -11.24 -20.90
N GLN A 169 -10.24 -10.69 -20.03
CA GLN A 169 -10.23 -9.27 -19.70
C GLN A 169 -9.46 -9.03 -18.41
N MET A 170 -8.36 -8.30 -18.53
CA MET A 170 -7.43 -7.98 -17.44
C MET A 170 -8.13 -7.26 -16.26
N ASP A 171 -8.98 -6.27 -16.54
CA ASP A 171 -9.71 -5.57 -15.47
C ASP A 171 -10.71 -6.48 -14.74
N LEU A 172 -11.35 -7.43 -15.44
CA LEU A 172 -12.24 -8.39 -14.79
C LEU A 172 -11.48 -9.31 -13.84
N TYR A 173 -10.23 -9.65 -14.17
CA TYR A 173 -9.37 -10.42 -13.28
C TYR A 173 -9.08 -9.64 -11.99
N VAL A 174 -8.67 -8.36 -12.09
CA VAL A 174 -8.45 -7.50 -10.91
C VAL A 174 -9.70 -7.42 -10.04
N LEU A 175 -10.86 -7.16 -10.64
CA LEU A 175 -12.14 -7.12 -9.92
C LEU A 175 -12.49 -8.46 -9.27
N THR A 176 -12.14 -9.58 -9.88
CA THR A 176 -12.36 -10.92 -9.32
C THR A 176 -11.48 -11.14 -8.10
N VAL A 177 -10.19 -10.78 -8.18
CA VAL A 177 -9.25 -10.86 -7.05
C VAL A 177 -9.70 -9.96 -5.91
N LEU A 178 -10.09 -8.72 -6.20
CA LEU A 178 -10.62 -7.78 -5.20
C LEU A 178 -11.91 -8.31 -4.55
N LYS A 179 -12.81 -8.95 -5.31
CA LYS A 179 -14.00 -9.61 -4.73
C LYS A 179 -13.65 -10.74 -3.78
N LEU A 180 -12.62 -11.54 -4.10
CA LEU A 180 -12.14 -12.62 -3.23
C LEU A 180 -11.55 -12.04 -1.94
N LEU A 181 -10.72 -11.00 -2.05
CA LEU A 181 -10.18 -10.29 -0.90
C LEU A 181 -11.32 -9.70 -0.05
N HIS A 182 -12.24 -8.95 -0.67
CA HIS A 182 -13.41 -8.35 -0.03
C HIS A 182 -14.21 -9.38 0.78
N LYS A 183 -14.46 -10.58 0.23
CA LYS A 183 -15.17 -11.64 0.94
C LYS A 183 -14.54 -11.99 2.30
N SER A 184 -13.21 -11.89 2.41
CA SER A 184 -12.46 -12.17 3.63
C SER A 184 -12.32 -10.96 4.57
N ILE A 185 -12.29 -9.72 4.04
CA ILE A 185 -11.97 -8.53 4.83
C ILE A 185 -13.12 -7.51 5.00
N LYS A 186 -14.29 -7.74 4.38
CA LYS A 186 -15.44 -6.79 4.35
C LYS A 186 -15.89 -6.27 5.71
N ASP A 187 -15.74 -7.07 6.76
CA ASP A 187 -16.23 -6.74 8.10
C ASP A 187 -15.23 -5.87 8.88
N PHE A 188 -14.00 -5.70 8.38
CA PHE A 188 -12.94 -4.94 9.05
C PHE A 188 -12.73 -3.56 8.44
N GLN A 189 -12.30 -2.62 9.26
CA GLN A 189 -12.08 -1.21 8.90
C GLN A 189 -10.66 -0.97 8.36
N VAL A 190 -10.22 -1.77 7.38
CA VAL A 190 -8.86 -1.79 6.85
C VAL A 190 -8.83 -1.15 5.46
N SER A 191 -7.76 -0.44 5.12
CA SER A 191 -7.53 0.12 3.77
C SER A 191 -6.65 -0.80 2.94
N VAL A 192 -6.92 -0.89 1.64
CA VAL A 192 -6.17 -1.73 0.71
C VAL A 192 -5.50 -0.86 -0.33
N ILE A 193 -4.20 -1.04 -0.54
CA ILE A 193 -3.48 -0.43 -1.66
C ILE A 193 -2.86 -1.57 -2.48
N PHE A 194 -3.04 -1.55 -3.78
CA PHE A 194 -2.43 -2.54 -4.66
C PHE A 194 -1.77 -1.88 -5.86
N THR A 195 -0.75 -2.54 -6.40
CA THR A 195 -0.12 -2.11 -7.65
C THR A 195 -0.61 -2.98 -8.81
N ARG A 196 -0.59 -2.39 -10.00
CA ARG A 196 -0.62 -3.12 -11.27
C ARG A 196 0.19 -2.39 -12.34
N PRO A 197 0.73 -3.10 -13.35
CA PRO A 197 1.45 -2.46 -14.44
C PRO A 197 0.49 -1.76 -15.40
N GLN A 198 0.95 -0.67 -16.03
CA GLN A 198 0.12 0.16 -16.91
C GLN A 198 -0.45 -0.58 -18.13
N TYR A 199 0.29 -1.53 -18.70
CA TYR A 199 -0.21 -2.33 -19.83
C TYR A 199 -1.42 -3.22 -19.46
N PHE A 200 -1.67 -3.42 -18.16
CA PHE A 200 -2.75 -4.25 -17.64
C PHE A 200 -4.08 -3.50 -17.48
N GLN A 201 -4.15 -2.26 -17.96
CA GLN A 201 -5.33 -1.41 -17.88
C GLN A 201 -6.01 -1.30 -19.24
N THR A 202 -7.32 -1.51 -19.30
CA THR A 202 -8.06 -1.20 -20.54
C THR A 202 -8.12 0.31 -20.78
N LYS A 203 -8.20 0.69 -22.06
CA LYS A 203 -8.27 2.10 -22.50
C LYS A 203 -9.49 2.86 -21.94
N SER A 204 -10.46 2.17 -21.36
CA SER A 204 -11.70 2.72 -20.79
C SER A 204 -11.49 3.65 -19.58
N GLY A 205 -10.28 3.72 -19.01
CA GLY A 205 -10.03 4.46 -17.77
C GLY A 205 -10.65 3.76 -16.55
N VAL A 206 -10.22 4.18 -15.35
CA VAL A 206 -10.72 3.59 -14.09
C VAL A 206 -11.86 4.44 -13.55
N GLU A 207 -13.02 3.82 -13.38
CA GLU A 207 -14.16 4.41 -12.67
C GLU A 207 -13.94 4.32 -11.16
N CYS A 208 -13.81 5.49 -10.52
CA CYS A 208 -13.62 5.59 -9.08
C CYS A 208 -14.99 5.65 -8.36
N SER A 209 -15.22 4.76 -7.40
CA SER A 209 -16.44 4.72 -6.59
C SER A 209 -16.35 5.70 -5.39
N PRO A 210 -17.41 6.46 -5.09
CA PRO A 210 -17.47 7.28 -3.86
C PRO A 210 -17.75 6.45 -2.60
N VAL A 211 -18.13 5.17 -2.75
CA VAL A 211 -18.50 4.29 -1.63
C VAL A 211 -17.30 3.45 -1.18
N TYR A 212 -16.89 3.62 0.08
CA TYR A 212 -15.80 2.87 0.70
C TYR A 212 -16.29 1.51 1.25
N ASP A 213 -16.39 0.52 0.39
CA ASP A 213 -16.90 -0.82 0.72
C ASP A 213 -15.93 -1.95 0.38
N LEU A 214 -14.70 -1.65 -0.03
CA LEU A 214 -13.70 -2.61 -0.53
C LEU A 214 -14.09 -3.34 -1.84
N CYS A 215 -15.23 -3.03 -2.46
CA CYS A 215 -15.68 -3.72 -3.68
C CYS A 215 -15.12 -3.11 -4.96
N LYS A 216 -14.90 -1.79 -4.95
CA LYS A 216 -14.48 -1.00 -6.11
C LYS A 216 -13.29 -0.13 -5.75
N ILE A 217 -12.54 0.27 -6.76
CA ILE A 217 -11.45 1.24 -6.63
C ILE A 217 -12.06 2.59 -6.28
N ASN A 218 -11.56 3.21 -5.22
CA ASN A 218 -12.00 4.53 -4.76
C ASN A 218 -11.04 5.63 -5.23
N THR A 219 -9.75 5.33 -5.19
CA THR A 219 -8.68 6.24 -5.59
C THR A 219 -7.76 5.53 -6.56
N SER A 220 -7.52 6.14 -7.72
CA SER A 220 -6.60 5.66 -8.74
C SER A 220 -5.41 6.61 -8.80
N LEU A 221 -4.24 6.12 -8.39
CA LEU A 221 -2.95 6.78 -8.52
C LEU A 221 -2.25 6.27 -9.78
N HIS A 222 -2.00 7.16 -10.73
CA HIS A 222 -1.32 6.82 -11.97
C HIS A 222 0.03 7.53 -12.06
N LEU A 223 1.10 6.74 -12.05
CA LEU A 223 2.49 7.19 -12.09
C LEU A 223 3.01 7.10 -13.53
N GLN A 224 3.42 8.22 -14.11
CA GLN A 224 3.94 8.31 -15.48
C GLN A 224 5.24 9.09 -15.56
N HIS A 225 6.05 8.74 -16.57
CA HIS A 225 7.13 9.60 -17.03
C HIS A 225 6.60 10.54 -18.11
N ARG A 226 6.85 11.85 -17.96
CA ARG A 226 6.54 12.85 -18.98
C ARG A 226 7.85 13.50 -19.42
N ILE A 227 7.98 13.69 -20.72
CA ILE A 227 9.10 14.44 -21.30
C ILE A 227 8.55 15.83 -21.63
N ARG A 228 9.15 16.86 -21.02
CA ARG A 228 8.84 18.26 -21.34
C ARG A 228 10.16 18.97 -21.60
N ASP A 229 10.30 19.55 -22.79
CA ASP A 229 11.49 20.34 -23.18
C ASP A 229 12.82 19.59 -22.93
N ASP A 230 12.91 18.32 -23.37
CA ASP A 230 14.03 17.38 -23.17
C ASP A 230 14.37 17.00 -21.72
N ILE A 231 13.61 17.48 -20.73
CA ILE A 231 13.75 17.09 -19.32
C ILE A 231 12.70 16.02 -19.00
N LYS A 232 13.16 14.88 -18.44
CA LYS A 232 12.29 13.84 -17.91
C LYS A 232 11.74 14.29 -16.55
N CYS A 233 10.43 14.45 -16.44
CA CYS A 233 9.74 14.67 -15.17
C CYS A 233 8.80 13.49 -14.87
N ASN A 234 8.64 13.15 -13.60
CA ASN A 234 7.64 12.16 -13.21
C ASN A 234 6.38 12.88 -12.73
N ILE A 235 5.23 12.37 -13.15
CA ILE A 235 3.93 12.90 -12.77
C ILE A 235 3.09 11.80 -12.14
N ALA A 236 2.37 12.17 -11.08
CA ALA A 236 1.39 11.33 -10.42
C ALA A 236 0.02 11.96 -10.61
N GLU A 237 -0.88 11.26 -11.30
CA GLU A 237 -2.28 11.64 -11.41
C GLU A 237 -3.08 10.90 -10.34
N VAL A 238 -3.60 11.64 -9.37
CA VAL A 238 -4.50 11.12 -8.33
C VAL A 238 -5.93 11.39 -8.76
N ARG A 239 -6.67 10.34 -9.07
CA ARG A 239 -8.09 10.41 -9.43
C ARG A 239 -8.95 9.81 -8.33
N THR A 240 -9.98 10.54 -7.93
CA THR A 240 -11.06 10.09 -7.04
C THR A 240 -12.40 10.26 -7.77
N SER A 241 -13.51 9.87 -7.14
CA SER A 241 -14.85 10.08 -7.72
C SER A 241 -15.21 11.56 -7.92
N SER A 242 -14.59 12.48 -7.18
CA SER A 242 -14.94 13.91 -7.16
C SER A 242 -13.84 14.83 -7.67
N ALA A 243 -12.59 14.39 -7.71
CA ALA A 243 -11.45 15.25 -8.03
C ALA A 243 -10.36 14.49 -8.78
N MET A 244 -9.61 15.23 -9.60
CA MET A 244 -8.37 14.79 -10.23
C MET A 244 -7.29 15.82 -9.94
N VAL A 245 -6.15 15.37 -9.40
CA VAL A 245 -5.00 16.20 -9.06
C VAL A 245 -3.78 15.62 -9.75
N VAL A 246 -2.94 16.48 -10.31
CA VAL A 246 -1.66 16.09 -10.90
C VAL A 246 -0.56 16.67 -10.04
N LEU A 247 0.39 15.83 -9.65
CA LEU A 247 1.55 16.19 -8.83
C LEU A 247 2.83 15.81 -9.56
N PHE A 248 3.88 16.58 -9.33
CA PHE A 248 5.20 16.24 -9.81
C PHE A 248 5.95 15.49 -8.71
N TYR A 249 6.81 14.57 -9.09
CA TYR A 249 7.67 13.89 -8.13
C TYR A 249 9.02 13.49 -8.72
N GLU A 250 9.98 13.34 -7.83
CA GLU A 250 11.33 12.87 -8.14
C GLU A 250 11.64 11.61 -7.34
N ILE A 251 12.30 10.66 -8.00
CA ILE A 251 12.78 9.43 -7.37
C ILE A 251 14.24 9.68 -7.01
N LEU A 252 14.51 9.81 -5.72
CA LEU A 252 15.85 9.98 -5.18
C LEU A 252 16.31 8.70 -4.48
N GLN A 253 17.59 8.66 -4.09
CA GLN A 253 18.12 7.51 -3.35
C GLN A 253 17.45 7.35 -1.98
N ASN A 254 17.01 8.44 -1.36
CA ASN A 254 16.40 8.51 -0.04
C ASN A 254 14.86 8.53 -0.04
N GLY A 255 14.23 8.23 -1.18
CA GLY A 255 12.77 8.09 -1.28
C GLY A 255 12.17 8.89 -2.43
N VAL A 256 10.87 9.18 -2.30
CA VAL A 256 10.11 9.98 -3.26
C VAL A 256 9.93 11.40 -2.72
N VAL A 257 10.23 12.40 -3.53
CA VAL A 257 10.02 13.81 -3.18
C VAL A 257 8.91 14.39 -4.06
N TRP A 258 7.90 14.96 -3.43
CA TRP A 258 6.75 15.56 -4.11
C TRP A 258 6.96 17.06 -4.33
N SER A 259 6.57 17.54 -5.51
CA SER A 259 6.51 18.96 -5.87
C SER A 259 5.11 19.31 -6.39
N LYS A 260 4.67 20.53 -6.04
CA LYS A 260 3.39 21.10 -6.51
C LYS A 260 3.58 21.80 -7.85
#